data_AF-A0A7C9J1Z1-F1
#
_entry.id   AF-A0A7C9J1Z1-F1
#
_cell.length_a   1.000
_cell.length_b   1.000
_cell.length_c   1.000
_cell.angle_alpha   90.00
_cell.angle_beta   90.00
_cell.angle_gamma   90.00
#
_symmetry.space_group_name_H-M   'P 1'
#
loop_
_entity.id
_entity.type
_entity.pdbx_description
1 polymer ?
#
loop_
_entity_poly.entity_id
_entity_poly.type
_entity_poly.pdbx_seq_one_letter_code
_entity_poly.pdbx_strand_id
1 'polypeptide(L)'
;MDLGDFFGFVPTGYVEHADQIGGAKQSFDVNLGTRRIDSVAVDFVTGRHPTSVPEVVPLSAGIVLPWPVDWPQARLYPLADHVADKICAMYELHRGIASSRWRDLADLLLISQRERLNGRAVRIALDSEILRRTGLGLDLRVPEKFRVPGPSWERGYESVAGDVSGLRGCRSLAEAGAAADAFITPILSRPDPGEWDPVASMWSAQVVQR
;
A
#
# COMPACT_ATOMS: atom_id res chain seq x y z
N MET A 1 4.88 -15.41 21.57
CA MET A 1 5.04 -16.85 21.32
C MET A 1 6.54 -17.09 21.22
N ASP A 2 7.09 -17.98 22.04
CA ASP A 2 8.50 -18.38 21.96
C ASP A 2 8.57 -19.65 21.12
N LEU A 3 9.31 -19.60 20.02
CA LEU A 3 9.43 -20.70 19.06
C LEU A 3 10.61 -21.64 19.38
N GLY A 4 11.38 -21.36 20.44
CA GLY A 4 12.58 -22.14 20.79
C GLY A 4 13.71 -22.00 19.77
N ASP A 5 13.65 -21.00 18.90
CA ASP A 5 14.60 -20.70 17.82
C ASP A 5 15.66 -19.67 18.24
N PHE A 6 15.68 -19.30 19.52
CA PHE A 6 16.52 -18.26 20.12
C PHE A 6 16.32 -16.85 19.54
N PHE A 7 15.30 -16.63 18.69
CA PHE A 7 14.95 -15.29 18.24
C PHE A 7 14.18 -14.55 19.33
N GLY A 8 14.63 -13.33 19.63
CA GLY A 8 13.99 -12.43 20.58
C GLY A 8 13.75 -11.06 19.97
N PHE A 9 12.63 -10.45 20.32
CA PHE A 9 12.29 -9.07 19.94
C PHE A 9 12.18 -8.23 21.21
N VAL A 10 13.14 -7.32 21.42
CA VAL A 10 13.20 -6.47 22.61
C VAL A 10 12.74 -5.06 22.25
N PRO A 11 11.67 -4.52 22.86
CA PRO A 11 11.22 -3.16 22.60
C PRO A 11 12.32 -2.13 22.90
N THR A 12 12.61 -1.23 21.96
CA THR A 12 13.68 -0.23 22.11
C THR A 12 13.20 1.22 22.04
N GLY A 13 12.10 1.50 21.35
CA GLY A 13 11.60 2.87 21.22
C GLY A 13 10.13 2.91 20.84
N TYR A 14 9.44 3.93 21.33
CA TYR A 14 8.03 4.17 21.03
C TYR A 14 7.86 5.64 20.66
N VAL A 15 7.29 5.91 19.49
CA VAL A 15 7.06 7.26 18.97
C VAL A 15 5.61 7.37 18.55
N GLU A 16 4.85 8.26 19.16
CA GLU A 16 3.51 8.57 18.69
C GLU A 16 3.58 9.38 17.39
N HIS A 17 2.75 9.00 16.41
CA HIS A 17 2.59 9.76 15.20
C HIS A 17 1.89 11.07 15.53
N ALA A 18 2.37 12.18 14.98
CA ALA A 18 1.81 13.52 15.22
C ALA A 18 0.41 13.74 14.61
N ASP A 19 -0.13 12.71 13.94
CA ASP A 19 -1.39 12.77 13.22
C ASP A 19 -2.58 12.75 14.20
N GLN A 20 -3.66 13.46 13.86
CA GLN A 20 -4.86 13.56 14.71
C GLN A 20 -5.58 12.22 14.93
N ILE A 21 -5.26 11.21 14.12
CA ILE A 21 -5.75 9.85 14.29
C ILE A 21 -4.62 9.08 14.95
N GLY A 22 -4.71 8.88 16.26
CA GLY A 22 -3.68 8.24 17.06
C GLY A 22 -3.01 7.07 16.34
N GLY A 23 -1.69 7.09 16.32
CA GLY A 23 -0.86 6.04 15.79
C GLY A 23 0.47 6.07 16.51
N ALA A 24 1.21 4.98 16.45
CA ALA A 24 2.53 4.93 17.05
C ALA A 24 3.43 3.97 16.32
N LYS A 25 4.72 4.23 16.38
CA LYS A 25 5.77 3.34 15.91
C LYS A 25 6.46 2.72 17.10
N GLN A 26 6.42 1.40 17.22
CA GLN A 26 7.22 0.65 18.18
C GLN A 26 8.41 0.00 17.45
N SER A 27 9.62 0.34 17.88
CA SER A 27 10.86 -0.28 17.43
C SER A 27 11.26 -1.42 18.36
N PHE A 28 11.87 -2.45 17.79
CA PHE A 28 12.41 -3.60 18.48
C PHE A 28 13.81 -3.92 17.98
N ASP A 29 14.69 -4.33 18.88
CA ASP A 29 15.91 -5.04 18.52
C ASP A 29 15.60 -6.52 18.30
N VAL A 30 16.13 -7.06 17.20
CA VAL A 30 16.05 -8.47 16.87
C VAL A 30 17.34 -9.14 17.34
N ASN A 31 17.21 -10.08 18.27
CA ASN A 31 18.32 -10.80 18.88
C ASN A 31 18.28 -12.28 18.47
N LEU A 32 19.45 -12.89 18.29
CA LEU A 32 19.64 -14.33 18.23
C LEU A 32 20.51 -14.75 19.42
N GLY A 33 19.89 -15.39 20.41
CA GLY A 33 20.49 -15.61 21.72
C GLY A 33 20.84 -14.28 22.39
N THR A 34 22.12 -14.07 22.70
CA THR A 34 22.61 -12.82 23.32
C THR A 34 23.06 -11.76 22.30
N ARG A 35 23.08 -12.08 21.00
CA ARG A 35 23.58 -11.18 19.95
C ARG A 35 22.44 -10.44 19.27
N ARG A 36 22.51 -9.11 19.27
CA ARG A 36 21.68 -8.28 18.38
C ARG A 36 22.10 -8.46 16.92
N ILE A 37 21.14 -8.80 16.07
CA ILE A 37 21.37 -9.07 14.64
C ILE A 37 20.67 -8.08 13.72
N ASP A 38 19.58 -7.46 14.16
CA ASP A 38 18.85 -6.46 13.38
C ASP A 38 17.94 -5.59 14.28
N SER A 39 17.15 -4.73 13.66
CA SER A 39 16.04 -4.02 14.27
C SER A 39 14.81 -4.03 13.35
N VAL A 40 13.63 -4.11 13.92
CA VAL A 40 12.36 -4.03 13.21
C VAL A 40 11.48 -2.96 13.86
N ALA A 41 10.61 -2.33 13.08
CA ALA A 41 9.60 -1.44 13.64
C ALA A 41 8.20 -1.84 13.18
N VAL A 42 7.23 -1.66 14.07
CA VAL A 42 5.81 -1.93 13.84
C VAL A 42 5.06 -0.62 13.99
N ASP A 43 4.35 -0.22 12.94
CA ASP A 43 3.47 0.93 12.93
C ASP A 43 2.04 0.52 13.30
N PHE A 44 1.52 1.11 14.36
CA PHE A 44 0.14 1.02 14.81
C PHE A 44 -0.63 2.22 14.29
N VAL A 45 -1.77 1.95 13.66
CA VAL A 45 -2.71 2.98 13.23
C VAL A 45 -4.07 2.67 13.84
N THR A 46 -4.62 3.60 14.61
CA THR A 46 -5.96 3.48 15.18
C THR A 46 -6.97 4.25 14.34
N GLY A 47 -8.27 4.13 14.62
CA GLY A 47 -9.31 4.93 13.97
C GLY A 47 -9.57 4.66 12.47
N ARG A 48 -8.88 3.70 11.86
CA ARG A 48 -9.18 3.22 10.50
C ARG A 48 -10.20 2.10 10.56
N HIS A 49 -11.23 2.20 9.71
CA HIS A 49 -12.22 1.17 9.51
C HIS A 49 -12.10 0.67 8.06
N PRO A 50 -11.64 -0.56 7.83
CA PRO A 50 -11.60 -1.14 6.49
C PRO A 50 -12.99 -1.11 5.84
N THR A 51 -13.06 -0.77 4.55
CA THR A 51 -14.34 -0.75 3.81
C THR A 51 -14.81 -2.14 3.40
N SER A 52 -13.94 -3.15 3.53
CA SER A 52 -14.26 -4.55 3.30
C SER A 52 -13.65 -5.46 4.37
N VAL A 53 -14.08 -6.72 4.41
CA VAL A 53 -13.60 -7.67 5.41
C VAL A 53 -12.13 -8.03 5.12
N PRO A 54 -11.21 -7.89 6.09
CA PRO A 54 -9.83 -8.36 5.95
C PRO A 54 -9.76 -9.82 5.52
N GLU A 55 -8.96 -10.10 4.50
CA GLU A 55 -8.71 -11.46 4.04
C GLU A 55 -7.84 -12.21 5.05
N VAL A 56 -8.18 -13.47 5.33
CA VAL A 56 -7.38 -14.33 6.20
C VAL A 56 -6.56 -15.26 5.33
N VAL A 57 -5.24 -15.07 5.33
CA VAL A 57 -4.30 -15.89 4.55
C VAL A 57 -3.36 -16.66 5.48
N PRO A 58 -2.99 -17.91 5.16
CA PRO A 58 -1.89 -18.57 5.85
C PRO A 58 -0.58 -17.85 5.50
N LEU A 59 0.24 -17.54 6.50
CA LEU A 59 1.61 -17.11 6.23
C LEU A 59 2.43 -18.30 5.72
N SER A 60 3.37 -18.00 4.82
CA SER A 60 4.37 -18.97 4.35
C SER A 60 5.76 -18.41 4.59
N ALA A 61 6.68 -19.27 5.00
CA ALA A 61 8.07 -18.87 5.18
C ALA A 61 8.68 -18.38 3.86
N GLY A 62 9.31 -17.19 3.88
CA GLY A 62 10.13 -16.71 2.76
C GLY A 62 11.46 -17.46 2.62
N ILE A 63 11.81 -18.27 3.62
CA ILE A 63 12.99 -19.14 3.65
C ILE A 63 12.55 -20.55 4.08
N VAL A 64 13.12 -21.59 3.48
CA VAL A 64 12.84 -22.97 3.88
C VAL A 64 13.42 -23.19 5.27
N LEU A 65 12.55 -23.37 6.28
CA LEU A 65 12.98 -23.75 7.62
C LEU A 65 13.04 -25.28 7.72
N PRO A 66 14.05 -25.85 8.40
CA PRO A 66 14.22 -27.31 8.49
C PRO A 66 13.25 -27.97 9.48
N TRP A 67 12.40 -27.21 10.16
CA TRP A 67 11.37 -27.71 11.06
C TRP A 67 9.96 -27.31 10.56
N PRO A 68 8.95 -28.18 10.71
CA PRO A 68 7.56 -27.80 10.45
C PRO A 68 7.17 -26.72 11.46
N VAL A 69 6.77 -25.56 10.96
CA VAL A 69 6.12 -24.53 11.76
C VAL A 69 4.69 -24.43 11.26
N ASP A 70 3.73 -24.58 12.17
CA ASP A 70 2.36 -24.17 11.91
C ASP A 70 2.34 -22.64 11.82
N TRP A 71 2.56 -22.11 10.61
CA TRP A 71 2.59 -20.68 10.38
C TRP A 71 1.23 -20.06 10.71
N PRO A 72 1.19 -18.95 11.45
CA PRO A 72 -0.07 -18.35 11.83
C PRO A 72 -0.79 -17.81 10.60
N GLN A 73 -2.11 -17.72 10.72
CA GLN A 73 -2.91 -16.98 9.76
C GLN A 73 -2.75 -15.48 10.01
N ALA A 74 -2.62 -14.71 8.93
CA ALA A 74 -2.60 -13.26 8.96
C ALA A 74 -3.91 -12.70 8.39
N ARG A 75 -4.39 -11.62 9.01
CA ARG A 75 -5.47 -10.79 8.44
C ARG A 75 -4.83 -9.68 7.64
N LEU A 76 -5.02 -9.70 6.32
CA LEU A 76 -4.51 -8.67 5.43
C LEU A 76 -5.47 -7.50 5.38
N TYR A 77 -4.92 -6.29 5.45
CA TYR A 77 -5.71 -5.09 5.18
C TYR A 77 -6.24 -5.17 3.73
N PRO A 78 -7.51 -4.84 3.47
CA PRO A 78 -8.09 -5.18 2.18
C PRO A 78 -7.43 -4.43 1.04
N LEU A 79 -7.29 -5.10 -0.10
CA LEU A 79 -6.54 -4.57 -1.22
C LEU A 79 -7.15 -3.28 -1.81
N ALA A 80 -8.48 -3.18 -1.82
CA ALA A 80 -9.19 -1.97 -2.23
C ALA A 80 -8.82 -0.77 -1.35
N ASP A 81 -8.76 -0.97 -0.03
CA ASP A 81 -8.35 0.05 0.93
C ASP A 81 -6.86 0.40 0.79
N HIS A 82 -5.99 -0.58 0.53
CA HIS A 82 -4.58 -0.33 0.21
C HIS A 82 -4.41 0.57 -1.03
N VAL A 83 -5.16 0.31 -2.09
CA VAL A 83 -5.12 1.12 -3.32
C VAL A 83 -5.60 2.55 -3.04
N ALA A 84 -6.73 2.69 -2.34
CA ALA A 84 -7.27 4.00 -1.94
C ALA A 84 -6.26 4.80 -1.11
N ASP A 85 -5.65 4.18 -0.11
CA ASP A 85 -4.65 4.81 0.76
C ASP A 85 -3.45 5.35 0.00
N LYS A 86 -2.95 4.57 -0.96
CA LYS A 86 -1.80 4.93 -1.79
C LYS A 86 -2.12 6.07 -2.73
N ILE A 87 -3.29 6.03 -3.39
CA ILE A 87 -3.75 7.11 -4.26
C ILE A 87 -3.90 8.41 -3.45
N CYS A 88 -4.57 8.37 -2.30
CA CYS A 88 -4.75 9.55 -1.46
C CYS A 88 -3.43 10.09 -0.92
N ALA A 89 -2.52 9.23 -0.47
CA ALA A 89 -1.20 9.66 0.02
C ALA A 89 -0.33 10.26 -1.09
N MET A 90 -0.46 9.77 -2.32
CA MET A 90 0.23 10.31 -3.49
C MET A 90 -0.24 11.72 -3.85
N TYR A 91 -1.54 12.02 -3.68
CA TYR A 91 -2.15 13.31 -4.04
C TYR A 91 -2.35 14.27 -2.86
N GLU A 92 -1.83 13.93 -1.68
CA GLU A 92 -1.79 14.83 -0.53
C GLU A 92 -0.72 15.93 -0.72
N LEU A 93 -1.00 17.12 -0.19
CA LEU A 93 -0.08 18.24 -0.16
C LEU A 93 0.33 18.56 1.28
N HIS A 94 1.62 18.77 1.49
CA HIS A 94 2.17 19.21 2.75
C HIS A 94 2.61 20.66 2.63
N ARG A 95 1.83 21.58 3.22
CA ARG A 95 2.08 23.04 3.13
C ARG A 95 2.14 23.52 1.68
N GLY A 96 1.25 23.01 0.83
CA GLY A 96 1.19 23.32 -0.60
C GLY A 96 2.24 22.62 -1.48
N ILE A 97 3.09 21.76 -0.90
CA ILE A 97 4.10 20.99 -1.61
C ILE A 97 3.56 19.59 -1.88
N ALA A 98 3.72 19.09 -3.11
CA ALA A 98 3.33 17.74 -3.47
C ALA A 98 4.02 16.69 -2.58
N SER A 99 3.26 15.66 -2.20
CA SER A 99 3.74 14.50 -1.46
C SER A 99 5.02 13.88 -2.04
N SER A 100 5.90 13.37 -1.17
CA SER A 100 7.11 12.61 -1.53
C SER A 100 6.90 11.10 -1.51
N ARG A 101 5.64 10.65 -1.57
CA ARG A 101 5.23 9.24 -1.56
C ARG A 101 5.51 8.53 -2.89
N TRP A 102 6.71 8.68 -3.43
CA TRP A 102 7.10 8.16 -4.75
C TRP A 102 6.92 6.64 -4.84
N ARG A 103 7.22 5.91 -3.75
CA ARG A 103 7.08 4.45 -3.68
C ARG A 103 5.62 4.00 -3.79
N ASP A 104 4.64 4.83 -3.39
CA ASP A 104 3.23 4.46 -3.47
C ASP A 104 2.78 4.26 -4.94
N LEU A 105 3.34 4.99 -5.91
CA LEU A 105 3.09 4.72 -7.34
C LEU A 105 3.70 3.38 -7.78
N ALA A 106 4.91 3.05 -7.33
CA ALA A 106 5.56 1.78 -7.67
C ALA A 106 4.79 0.59 -7.09
N ASP A 107 4.28 0.72 -5.86
CA ASP A 107 3.42 -0.27 -5.22
C ASP A 107 2.07 -0.41 -5.94
N LEU A 108 1.44 0.69 -6.35
CA LEU A 108 0.20 0.65 -7.15
C LEU A 108 0.39 -0.08 -8.48
N LEU A 109 1.54 0.12 -9.13
CA LEU A 109 1.89 -0.58 -10.37
C LEU A 109 2.26 -2.04 -10.13
N LEU A 110 2.86 -2.37 -8.99
CA LEU A 110 3.08 -3.77 -8.61
C LEU A 110 1.74 -4.46 -8.39
N ILE A 111 0.80 -3.84 -7.66
CA ILE A 111 -0.56 -4.33 -7.47
C ILE A 111 -1.23 -4.54 -8.83
N SER A 112 -1.15 -3.56 -9.74
CA SER A 112 -1.79 -3.67 -11.05
C SER A 112 -1.22 -4.81 -11.91
N GLN A 113 0.02 -5.22 -11.69
CA GLN A 113 0.66 -6.34 -12.39
C GLN A 113 0.36 -7.72 -11.79
N ARG A 114 -0.18 -7.78 -10.56
CA ARG A 114 -0.29 -9.03 -9.79
C ARG A 114 -1.71 -9.39 -9.41
N GLU A 115 -2.52 -8.37 -9.12
CA GLU A 115 -3.79 -8.56 -8.46
C GLU A 115 -4.96 -8.26 -9.36
N ARG A 116 -6.06 -8.99 -9.16
CA ARG A 116 -7.37 -8.65 -9.71
C ARG A 116 -8.08 -7.74 -8.73
N LEU A 117 -8.83 -6.77 -9.24
CA LEU A 117 -9.53 -5.79 -8.40
C LEU A 117 -10.95 -5.53 -8.87
N ASN A 118 -11.87 -5.57 -7.91
CA ASN A 118 -13.22 -5.06 -8.08
C ASN A 118 -13.20 -3.54 -8.00
N GLY A 119 -13.43 -2.87 -9.12
CA GLY A 119 -13.35 -1.42 -9.23
C GLY A 119 -14.37 -0.68 -8.38
N ARG A 120 -15.57 -1.25 -8.17
CA ARG A 120 -16.57 -0.68 -7.27
C ARG A 120 -16.08 -0.67 -5.82
N ALA A 121 -15.44 -1.75 -5.36
CA ALA A 121 -14.86 -1.82 -4.02
C ALA A 121 -13.72 -0.80 -3.86
N VAL A 122 -12.84 -0.69 -4.86
CA VAL A 122 -11.77 0.34 -4.88
C VAL A 122 -12.38 1.75 -4.83
N ARG A 123 -13.47 1.99 -5.56
CA ARG A 123 -14.12 3.30 -5.57
C ARG A 123 -14.72 3.66 -4.22
N ILE A 124 -15.42 2.73 -3.57
CA ILE A 124 -15.98 2.91 -2.22
C ILE A 124 -14.86 3.22 -1.21
N ALA A 125 -13.75 2.47 -1.27
CA ALA A 125 -12.59 2.71 -0.44
C ALA A 125 -11.97 4.09 -0.67
N LEU A 126 -11.82 4.49 -1.95
CA LEU A 126 -11.26 5.78 -2.33
C LEU A 126 -12.13 6.94 -1.85
N ASP A 127 -13.44 6.89 -2.08
CA ASP A 127 -14.36 7.95 -1.64
C ASP A 127 -14.38 8.05 -0.11
N SER A 128 -14.35 6.91 0.60
CA SER A 128 -14.28 6.88 2.07
C SER A 128 -12.98 7.50 2.61
N GLU A 129 -11.85 7.19 1.98
CA GLU A 129 -10.53 7.71 2.37
C GLU A 129 -10.39 9.22 2.05
N ILE A 130 -10.94 9.67 0.92
CA ILE A 130 -11.00 11.11 0.58
C ILE A 130 -11.81 11.85 1.64
N LEU A 131 -13.01 11.37 1.97
CA LEU A 131 -13.87 11.98 3.00
C LEU A 131 -13.16 12.02 4.36
N ARG A 132 -12.49 10.93 4.73
CA ARG A 132 -11.76 10.85 5.99
C ARG A 132 -10.61 11.86 6.05
N ARG A 133 -9.74 11.92 5.04
CA ARG A 133 -8.57 12.83 5.05
C ARG A 133 -8.98 14.30 5.00
N THR A 134 -9.93 14.63 4.14
CA THR A 134 -10.44 16.02 4.05
C THR A 134 -11.19 16.44 5.31
N GLY A 135 -11.94 15.52 5.94
CA GLY A 135 -12.58 15.75 7.24
C GLY A 135 -11.61 16.05 8.39
N LEU A 136 -10.35 15.61 8.27
CA LEU A 136 -9.27 15.91 9.21
C LEU A 136 -8.48 17.19 8.87
N GLY A 137 -8.89 17.88 7.81
CA GLY A 137 -8.24 19.12 7.35
C GLY A 137 -6.95 18.91 6.56
N LEU A 138 -6.68 17.72 6.03
CA LEU A 138 -5.56 17.48 5.13
C LEU A 138 -5.83 18.11 3.75
N ASP A 139 -4.82 18.77 3.16
CA ASP A 139 -4.90 19.30 1.78
C ASP A 139 -4.72 18.14 0.80
N LEU A 140 -5.85 17.60 0.33
CA LEU A 140 -5.90 16.48 -0.60
C LEU A 140 -6.51 16.94 -1.92
N ARG A 141 -5.76 16.78 -3.02
CA ARG A 141 -6.21 17.19 -4.37
C ARG A 141 -6.13 16.03 -5.35
N VAL A 142 -7.16 15.20 -5.33
CA VAL A 142 -7.27 14.06 -6.24
C VAL A 142 -7.68 14.55 -7.64
N PRO A 143 -6.90 14.30 -8.71
CA PRO A 143 -7.25 14.70 -10.05
C PRO A 143 -8.30 13.77 -10.68
N GLU A 144 -8.91 14.19 -11.79
CA GLU A 144 -9.87 13.35 -12.55
C GLU A 144 -9.19 12.22 -13.33
N LYS A 145 -7.88 12.33 -13.57
CA LYS A 145 -7.07 11.32 -14.26
C LYS A 145 -5.66 11.31 -13.70
N PHE A 146 -4.92 10.24 -13.95
CA PHE A 146 -3.54 10.13 -13.51
C PHE A 146 -2.73 11.34 -14.00
N ARG A 147 -2.13 12.01 -13.01
CA ARG A 147 -1.16 13.08 -13.18
C ARG A 147 -0.04 12.83 -12.20
N VAL A 148 1.19 13.07 -12.63
CA VAL A 148 2.34 13.10 -11.73
C VAL A 148 2.13 14.22 -10.71
N PRO A 149 2.17 13.97 -9.39
CA PRO A 149 1.77 14.95 -8.38
C PRO A 149 2.62 16.23 -8.34
N GLY A 150 3.88 16.18 -8.77
CA GLY A 150 4.73 17.37 -8.82
C GLY A 150 6.09 17.15 -9.48
N PRO A 151 6.89 18.21 -9.68
CA PRO A 151 8.14 18.15 -10.43
C PRO A 151 9.23 17.29 -9.78
N SER A 152 9.20 17.09 -8.45
CA SER A 152 10.16 16.24 -7.73
C SER A 152 9.97 14.75 -8.00
N TRP A 153 8.84 14.35 -8.57
CA TRP A 153 8.48 12.94 -8.73
C TRP A 153 9.27 12.21 -9.79
N GLU A 154 9.81 12.89 -10.80
CA GLU A 154 10.59 12.23 -11.87
C GLU A 154 11.81 11.52 -11.29
N ARG A 155 12.67 12.27 -10.60
CA ARG A 155 13.84 11.70 -9.92
C ARG A 155 13.46 10.87 -8.69
N GLY A 156 12.46 11.32 -7.94
CA GLY A 156 12.00 10.65 -6.73
C GLY A 156 11.51 9.22 -6.99
N TYR A 157 10.67 9.05 -8.01
CA TYR A 157 10.16 7.75 -8.42
C TYR A 157 11.28 6.82 -8.91
N GLU A 158 12.15 7.28 -9.82
CA GLU A 158 13.27 6.48 -10.32
C GLU A 158 14.18 5.97 -9.21
N SER A 159 14.40 6.78 -8.17
CA SER A 159 15.25 6.41 -7.03
C SER A 159 14.69 5.27 -6.16
N VAL A 160 13.38 5.00 -6.22
CA VAL A 160 12.72 3.99 -5.37
C VAL A 160 12.10 2.84 -6.16
N ALA A 161 11.79 3.04 -7.44
CA ALA A 161 11.12 2.04 -8.27
C ALA A 161 11.97 0.78 -8.47
N GLY A 162 13.30 0.93 -8.55
CA GLY A 162 14.24 -0.18 -8.67
C GLY A 162 14.28 -1.13 -7.47
N ASP A 163 13.89 -0.65 -6.29
CA ASP A 163 13.87 -1.43 -5.05
C ASP A 163 12.60 -2.29 -4.92
N VAL A 164 11.58 -2.02 -5.74
CA VAL A 164 10.31 -2.74 -5.68
C VAL A 164 10.45 -4.08 -6.39
N SER A 165 10.72 -5.11 -5.60
CA SER A 165 10.92 -6.48 -6.07
C SER A 165 9.70 -6.99 -6.85
N GLY A 166 9.94 -7.47 -8.07
CA GLY A 166 8.91 -8.05 -8.93
C GLY A 166 8.13 -7.07 -9.79
N LEU A 167 8.37 -5.76 -9.67
CA LEU A 167 7.86 -4.74 -10.58
C LEU A 167 8.59 -4.80 -11.92
N ARG A 168 7.85 -4.85 -13.03
CA ARG A 168 8.40 -4.99 -14.39
C ARG A 168 8.02 -3.81 -15.27
N GLY A 169 8.95 -3.32 -16.09
CA GLY A 169 8.68 -2.31 -17.13
C GLY A 169 8.17 -0.97 -16.59
N CYS A 170 8.50 -0.61 -15.36
CA CYS A 170 8.09 0.63 -14.70
C CYS A 170 9.23 1.19 -13.82
N ARG A 171 10.47 1.24 -14.33
CA ARG A 171 11.62 1.74 -13.55
C ARG A 171 11.74 3.26 -13.57
N SER A 172 11.12 3.92 -14.55
CA SER A 172 11.04 5.38 -14.66
C SER A 172 9.60 5.84 -14.87
N LEU A 173 9.31 7.13 -14.66
CA LEU A 173 7.98 7.67 -14.96
C LEU A 173 7.64 7.59 -16.45
N ALA A 174 8.64 7.69 -17.33
CA ALA A 174 8.46 7.53 -18.77
C ALA A 174 7.97 6.12 -19.12
N GLU A 175 8.51 5.09 -18.48
CA GLU A 175 8.06 3.70 -18.63
C GLU A 175 6.71 3.45 -17.95
N ALA A 176 6.53 3.99 -16.75
CA ALA A 176 5.37 3.74 -15.91
C ALA A 176 4.10 4.47 -16.36
N GLY A 177 4.23 5.59 -17.10
CA GLY A 177 3.13 6.51 -17.36
C GLY A 177 1.91 5.87 -18.00
N ALA A 178 2.09 5.01 -19.00
CA ALA A 178 0.99 4.33 -19.68
C ALA A 178 0.28 3.31 -18.77
N ALA A 179 1.04 2.54 -17.99
CA ALA A 179 0.49 1.57 -17.05
C ALA A 179 -0.25 2.28 -15.89
N ALA A 180 0.31 3.38 -15.40
CA ALA A 180 -0.29 4.19 -14.35
C ALA A 180 -1.60 4.83 -14.83
N ASP A 181 -1.61 5.39 -16.04
CA ASP A 181 -2.83 5.97 -16.62
C ASP A 181 -3.91 4.89 -16.85
N ALA A 182 -3.55 3.75 -17.43
CA ALA A 182 -4.48 2.65 -17.68
C ALA A 182 -5.12 2.10 -16.38
N PHE A 183 -4.34 2.03 -15.30
CA PHE A 183 -4.80 1.50 -14.02
C PHE A 183 -5.55 2.56 -13.18
N ILE A 184 -4.96 3.73 -12.97
CA ILE A 184 -5.41 4.73 -11.99
C ILE A 184 -6.52 5.62 -12.57
N THR A 185 -6.43 6.05 -13.84
CA THR A 185 -7.42 6.99 -14.41
C THR A 185 -8.85 6.47 -14.33
N PRO A 186 -9.14 5.19 -14.63
CA PRO A 186 -10.50 4.66 -14.48
C PRO A 186 -11.00 4.68 -13.04
N ILE A 187 -10.14 4.39 -12.04
CA ILE A 187 -10.50 4.49 -10.61
C ILE A 187 -10.92 5.92 -10.25
N LEU A 188 -10.18 6.92 -10.73
CA LEU A 188 -10.43 8.32 -10.42
C LEU A 188 -11.68 8.87 -11.11
N SER A 189 -11.87 8.52 -12.39
CA SER A 189 -12.89 9.14 -13.25
C SER A 189 -14.25 8.44 -13.25
N ARG A 190 -14.32 7.17 -12.85
CA ARG A 190 -15.55 6.37 -12.97
C ARG A 190 -16.08 5.98 -11.59
N PRO A 191 -17.41 5.99 -11.40
CA PRO A 191 -18.02 5.45 -10.18
C PRO A 191 -17.93 3.91 -10.11
N ASP A 192 -17.78 3.24 -11.26
CA ASP A 192 -17.51 1.82 -11.34
C ASP A 192 -16.60 1.55 -12.55
N PRO A 193 -15.30 1.34 -12.33
CA PRO A 193 -14.36 0.97 -13.38
C PRO A 193 -14.63 -0.42 -13.99
N GLY A 194 -15.33 -1.30 -13.28
CA GLY A 194 -15.44 -2.73 -13.61
C GLY A 194 -14.39 -3.58 -12.89
N GLU A 195 -13.96 -4.68 -13.49
CA GLU A 195 -12.95 -5.58 -12.91
C GLU A 195 -11.59 -5.38 -13.60
N TRP A 196 -10.54 -5.14 -12.81
CA TRP A 196 -9.18 -5.08 -13.33
C TRP A 196 -8.63 -6.49 -13.57
N ASP A 197 -8.12 -6.73 -14.78
CA ASP A 197 -7.35 -7.93 -15.10
C ASP A 197 -5.86 -7.57 -15.26
N PRO A 198 -4.97 -8.07 -14.36
CA PRO A 198 -3.55 -7.78 -14.43
C PRO A 198 -2.87 -8.36 -15.68
N VAL A 199 -3.41 -9.45 -16.26
CA VAL A 199 -2.86 -10.07 -17.48
C VAL A 199 -3.18 -9.22 -18.71
N ALA A 200 -4.42 -8.75 -18.81
CA ALA A 200 -4.84 -7.89 -19.92
C ALA A 200 -4.44 -6.41 -19.72
N SER A 201 -4.03 -6.03 -18.50
CA SER A 201 -3.70 -4.66 -18.11
C SER A 201 -4.83 -3.67 -18.45
N MET A 202 -6.06 -4.09 -18.19
CA MET A 202 -7.25 -3.29 -18.49
C MET A 202 -8.38 -3.55 -17.50
N TRP A 203 -9.23 -2.55 -17.37
CA TRP A 203 -10.52 -2.68 -16.72
C TRP A 203 -11.54 -3.24 -17.70
N SER A 204 -12.19 -4.33 -17.31
CA SER A 204 -13.28 -4.96 -18.07
C SER A 204 -14.63 -4.55 -17.48
N ALA A 205 -15.60 -4.26 -18.33
CA ALA A 205 -16.98 -4.04 -17.88
C ALA A 205 -17.48 -5.30 -17.16
N GLN A 206 -18.19 -5.14 -16.05
CA GLN A 206 -18.73 -6.28 -15.31
C GLN A 206 -19.61 -7.13 -16.24
N VAL A 207 -19.24 -8.40 -16.43
CA VAL A 207 -20.13 -9.38 -17.04
C VAL A 207 -21.15 -9.73 -15.97
N VAL A 208 -22.35 -9.14 -16.06
CA VAL A 208 -23.48 -9.56 -15.23
C VAL A 208 -23.85 -10.97 -15.66
N GLN A 209 -23.35 -11.98 -14.94
CA GLN A 209 -23.91 -13.33 -15.02
C GLN A 209 -25.30 -13.26 -14.37
N ARG A 210 -26.32 -13.36 -15.21
CA ARG A 210 -27.72 -13.55 -14.80
C ARG A 210 -27.97 -14.98 -14.39
#